data_AF-A0A1Z5JEN5-F1
#
_entry.id   AF-A0A1Z5JEN5-F1
#
_cell.length_a   1.000
_cell.length_b   1.000
_cell.length_c   1.000
_cell.angle_alpha   90.00
_cell.angle_beta   90.00
_cell.angle_gamma   90.00
#
_symmetry.space_group_name_H-M   'P 1'
#
loop_
_entity.id
_entity.type
_entity.pdbx_description
1 polymer ?
#
loop_
_entity_poly.entity_id
_entity_poly.type
_entity_poly.pdbx_seq_one_letter_code
_entity_poly.pdbx_strand_id
1 'polypeptide(L)'
;MHVVANTYDETFFNNWMDTLKKSLVTRLPQPDPAFTSACKSVNLCQQALSSAQSVLADIEKNYPNDKALLEKAKALVEKESKVLDEATKVCQTTAKSVFEQDLMQILLSDKNDDSDLVTFTVLKQAGAKKLASWCTRGQTETSELMDFLKDPAQIRLYLQAGGARNGEYGRAVQIHRQLTRSFPHPTNDVITRLALAVALELCSPLTRFGTTQLIDPIQRYIHYEQAYLFGELDPAFQHFQVWELRGVVDSDASNEELGWGRECLLNFRPDIAFSNDPKWRYCEIVRSDVTYKAPEWYKSPRSYDQILSGGGKCGPRAWYGRFICKAFGIPTWGVKQVGHAAMSRWTTKGWTTCLGADFKWTYWEGRSGLDFQLETQARYTLNNSESTYLEKVARLELIGYLNDEDTRSIRMQLIPTASAYWTSLALFQRKILRDVQQSLPTQYFATSRTAKSIQHLRGYPRGNVMVGADILNGTVIIPAAPTCYPPNETKTIKFLDSILGGKQLLMIGSGYITYGLPLDGLSQSREYSLQLRVCTVHRHEEPFAVTITSFTANGDVKDEQQASIDIPYTMGMWDETKPVLVTFGGFESVSVQLKITRQSSQGLSIKEIKLVPFKE
;
A
#
# COMPACT_ATOMS: atom_id res chain seq x y z
N MET A 1 39.03 42.90 11.23
CA MET A 1 37.60 43.20 11.45
C MET A 1 36.81 41.96 11.07
N HIS A 2 36.38 41.21 12.08
CA HIS A 2 35.56 40.00 11.91
C HIS A 2 34.17 40.42 11.43
N VAL A 3 33.79 39.99 10.23
CA VAL A 3 32.45 40.23 9.68
C VAL A 3 31.47 39.29 10.38
N VAL A 4 30.34 39.88 10.78
CA VAL A 4 29.34 39.40 11.73
C VAL A 4 28.81 38.01 11.39
N ALA A 5 29.16 37.02 12.19
CA ALA A 5 28.44 35.75 12.28
C ALA A 5 27.18 35.98 13.14
N ASN A 6 26.01 36.10 12.50
CA ASN A 6 24.65 35.84 13.00
C ASN A 6 23.64 36.58 12.10
N THR A 7 23.20 35.97 10.99
CA THR A 7 22.17 36.58 10.12
C THR A 7 20.81 35.90 10.17
N TYR A 8 20.70 34.65 10.63
CA TYR A 8 19.44 33.87 10.63
C TYR A 8 19.28 33.02 11.91
N ASP A 9 19.06 33.67 13.05
CA ASP A 9 18.80 33.03 14.34
C ASP A 9 17.30 32.82 14.62
N GLU A 10 16.94 32.28 15.80
CA GLU A 10 15.53 32.06 16.16
C GLU A 10 14.73 33.37 16.18
N THR A 11 15.34 34.46 16.63
CA THR A 11 14.71 35.78 16.69
C THR A 11 14.36 36.30 15.31
N PHE A 12 15.25 36.12 14.33
CA PHE A 12 14.98 36.47 12.93
C PHE A 12 13.72 35.77 12.40
N PHE A 13 13.63 34.46 12.55
CA PHE A 13 12.49 33.68 12.03
C PHE A 13 11.19 33.99 12.77
N ASN A 14 11.23 34.19 14.09
CA ASN A 14 10.07 34.63 14.87
C ASN A 14 9.57 36.01 14.42
N ASN A 15 10.48 36.98 14.26
CA ASN A 15 10.12 38.32 13.79
C ASN A 15 9.50 38.30 12.38
N TRP A 16 10.03 37.47 11.49
CA TRP A 16 9.47 37.29 10.15
C TRP A 16 8.05 36.71 10.23
N MET A 17 7.88 35.63 10.99
CA MET A 17 6.59 34.98 11.19
C MET A 17 5.55 35.94 11.81
N ASP A 18 5.93 36.74 12.81
CA ASP A 18 5.06 37.74 13.45
C ASP A 18 4.65 38.86 12.48
N THR A 19 5.57 39.29 11.63
CA THR A 19 5.29 40.31 10.60
C THR A 19 4.26 39.80 9.59
N LEU A 20 4.43 38.56 9.11
CA LEU A 20 3.46 37.91 8.22
C LEU A 20 2.11 37.73 8.91
N LYS A 21 2.08 37.25 10.17
CA LYS A 21 0.84 37.06 10.94
C LYS A 21 0.05 38.36 11.06
N LYS A 22 0.71 39.47 11.41
CA LYS A 22 0.07 40.79 11.52
C LYS A 22 -0.54 41.26 10.20
N SER A 23 0.15 41.04 9.08
CA SER A 23 -0.36 41.40 7.74
C SER A 23 -1.51 40.48 7.26
N LEU A 24 -1.47 39.19 7.59
CA LEU A 24 -2.49 38.24 7.18
C LEU A 24 -3.82 38.46 7.92
N VAL A 25 -3.78 38.68 9.24
CA VAL A 25 -4.98 38.84 10.08
C VAL A 25 -5.85 40.02 9.63
N THR A 26 -5.26 41.07 9.06
CA THR A 26 -6.01 42.24 8.58
C THR A 26 -6.65 42.06 7.20
N ARG A 27 -6.21 41.06 6.42
CA ARG A 27 -6.70 40.79 5.05
C ARG A 27 -7.79 39.72 4.98
N LEU A 28 -7.91 38.90 6.02
CA LEU A 28 -8.85 37.78 6.02
C LEU A 28 -10.29 38.27 6.25
N PRO A 29 -11.29 37.65 5.56
CA PRO A 29 -12.70 37.88 5.85
C PRO A 29 -13.02 37.60 7.32
N GLN A 30 -13.95 38.36 7.89
CA GLN A 30 -14.45 38.08 9.24
C GLN A 30 -15.32 36.82 9.24
N PRO A 31 -15.33 36.03 10.33
CA PRO A 31 -16.19 34.86 10.45
C PRO A 31 -17.67 35.18 10.20
N ASP A 32 -18.29 34.47 9.27
CA ASP A 32 -19.72 34.61 8.98
C ASP A 32 -20.60 34.27 10.21
N PRO A 33 -21.49 35.17 10.66
CA PRO A 33 -22.30 34.95 11.86
C PRO A 33 -23.28 33.78 11.74
N ALA A 34 -23.86 33.55 10.55
CA ALA A 34 -24.84 32.49 10.34
C ALA A 34 -24.18 31.11 10.39
N PHE A 35 -23.05 30.94 9.71
CA PHE A 35 -22.27 29.70 9.78
C PHE A 35 -21.71 29.46 11.19
N THR A 36 -21.25 30.52 11.88
CA THR A 36 -20.78 30.43 13.27
C THR A 36 -21.90 29.96 14.21
N SER A 37 -23.11 30.51 14.06
CA SER A 37 -24.29 30.09 14.82
C SER A 37 -24.64 28.63 14.55
N ALA A 38 -24.64 28.22 13.28
CA ALA A 38 -24.93 26.84 12.89
C ALA A 38 -23.90 25.85 13.46
N CYS A 39 -22.61 26.20 13.51
CA CYS A 39 -21.59 25.39 14.17
C CYS A 39 -21.90 25.19 15.66
N LYS A 40 -22.30 26.26 16.38
CA LYS A 40 -22.71 26.17 17.80
C LYS A 40 -23.90 25.23 17.98
N SER A 41 -24.89 25.30 17.09
CA SER A 41 -26.03 24.37 17.11
C SER A 41 -25.59 22.92 16.96
N VAL A 42 -24.69 22.62 16.01
CA VAL A 42 -24.12 21.27 15.85
C VAL A 42 -23.40 20.81 17.12
N ASN A 43 -22.63 21.69 17.77
CA ASN A 43 -21.95 21.34 19.03
C ASN A 43 -22.93 21.02 20.16
N LEU A 44 -24.02 21.78 20.31
CA LEU A 44 -25.07 21.50 21.29
C LEU A 44 -25.76 20.16 21.03
N CYS A 45 -26.08 19.85 19.77
CA CYS A 45 -26.65 18.56 19.38
C CYS A 45 -25.67 17.40 19.66
N GLN A 46 -24.36 17.59 19.41
CA GLN A 46 -23.35 16.58 19.71
C GLN A 46 -23.23 16.33 21.22
N GLN A 47 -23.32 17.37 22.04
CA GLN A 47 -23.34 17.24 23.51
C GLN A 47 -24.58 16.48 24.00
N ALA A 48 -25.74 16.75 23.41
CA ALA A 48 -26.99 16.03 23.72
C ALA A 48 -26.88 14.54 23.36
N LEU A 49 -26.36 14.22 22.16
CA LEU A 49 -26.12 12.84 21.73
C LEU A 49 -25.12 12.13 22.65
N SER A 50 -24.02 12.79 23.01
CA SER A 50 -23.01 12.20 23.90
C SER A 50 -23.58 11.91 25.30
N SER A 51 -24.45 12.80 25.80
CA SER A 51 -25.18 12.58 27.06
C SER A 51 -26.14 11.39 26.96
N ALA A 52 -26.90 11.28 25.87
CA ALA A 52 -27.80 10.14 25.63
C ALA A 52 -27.03 8.81 25.54
N GLN A 53 -25.86 8.80 24.89
CA GLN A 53 -24.97 7.63 24.81
C GLN A 53 -24.42 7.24 26.19
N SER A 54 -24.06 8.21 27.03
CA SER A 54 -23.62 7.95 28.40
C SER A 54 -24.74 7.32 29.24
N VAL A 55 -25.98 7.78 29.07
CA VAL A 55 -27.15 7.20 29.75
C VAL A 55 -27.37 5.76 29.29
N LEU A 56 -27.29 5.49 27.99
CA LEU A 56 -27.42 4.12 27.46
C LEU A 56 -26.33 3.21 28.04
N ALA A 57 -25.07 3.64 28.06
CA ALA A 57 -23.96 2.84 28.59
C ALA A 57 -24.12 2.56 30.09
N ASP A 58 -24.63 3.52 30.88
CA ASP A 58 -24.91 3.31 32.30
C ASP A 58 -26.04 2.28 32.51
N ILE A 59 -27.11 2.36 31.72
CA ILE A 59 -28.22 1.41 31.75
C ILE A 59 -27.76 0.01 31.32
N GLU A 60 -26.97 -0.11 30.26
CA GLU A 60 -26.38 -1.40 29.82
C GLU A 60 -25.53 -2.04 30.91
N LYS A 61 -24.84 -1.23 31.72
CA LYS A 61 -23.98 -1.70 32.81
C LYS A 61 -24.78 -2.07 34.06
N ASN A 62 -25.69 -1.22 34.51
CA ASN A 62 -26.34 -1.33 35.82
C ASN A 62 -27.70 -2.04 35.75
N TYR A 63 -28.36 -2.02 34.59
CA TYR A 63 -29.71 -2.56 34.38
C TYR A 63 -29.84 -3.40 33.09
N PRO A 64 -28.93 -4.37 32.82
CA PRO A 64 -28.87 -5.09 31.55
C PRO A 64 -30.12 -5.92 31.20
N ASN A 65 -30.96 -6.24 32.19
CA ASN A 65 -32.17 -7.05 32.01
C ASN A 65 -33.45 -6.22 31.85
N ASP A 66 -33.40 -4.89 32.05
CA ASP A 66 -34.56 -4.01 31.87
C ASP A 66 -34.70 -3.61 30.39
N LYS A 67 -35.39 -4.47 29.63
CA LYS A 67 -35.61 -4.27 28.19
C LYS A 67 -36.35 -2.96 27.89
N ALA A 68 -37.31 -2.55 28.71
CA ALA A 68 -38.08 -1.34 28.46
C ALA A 68 -37.22 -0.09 28.61
N LEU A 69 -36.36 -0.06 29.64
CA LEU A 69 -35.43 1.03 29.88
C LEU A 69 -34.35 1.12 28.80
N LEU A 70 -33.79 -0.03 28.39
CA LEU A 70 -32.82 -0.12 27.28
C LEU A 70 -33.40 0.39 25.96
N GLU A 71 -34.62 -0.02 25.60
CA GLU A 71 -35.25 0.44 24.35
C GLU A 71 -35.54 1.94 24.39
N LYS A 72 -35.96 2.49 25.54
CA LYS A 72 -36.13 3.94 25.70
C LYS A 72 -34.81 4.70 25.54
N ALA A 73 -33.72 4.19 26.10
CA ALA A 73 -32.40 4.81 25.98
C ALA A 73 -31.85 4.75 24.54
N LYS A 74 -32.01 3.61 23.85
CA LYS A 74 -31.66 3.48 22.43
C LYS A 74 -32.48 4.42 21.54
N ALA A 75 -33.78 4.53 21.78
CA ALA A 75 -34.65 5.45 21.04
C ALA A 75 -34.24 6.92 21.27
N LEU A 76 -33.78 7.29 22.46
CA LEU A 76 -33.21 8.61 22.73
C LEU A 76 -31.93 8.84 21.93
N VAL A 77 -30.99 7.90 21.95
CA VAL A 77 -29.76 7.99 21.13
C VAL A 77 -30.08 8.13 19.64
N GLU A 78 -31.02 7.35 19.13
CA GLU A 78 -31.45 7.45 17.73
C GLU A 78 -32.08 8.82 17.42
N LYS A 79 -32.93 9.33 18.30
CA LYS A 79 -33.54 10.66 18.18
C LYS A 79 -32.47 11.75 18.13
N GLU A 80 -31.56 11.78 19.11
CA GLU A 80 -30.52 12.81 19.18
C GLU A 80 -29.54 12.71 18.00
N SER A 81 -29.27 11.50 17.49
CA SER A 81 -28.48 11.30 16.27
C SER A 81 -29.14 11.94 15.05
N LYS A 82 -30.46 11.78 14.88
CA LYS A 82 -31.21 12.42 13.78
C LYS A 82 -31.18 13.95 13.88
N VAL A 83 -31.33 14.49 15.09
CA VAL A 83 -31.25 15.93 15.34
C VAL A 83 -29.87 16.49 14.99
N LEU A 84 -28.80 15.78 15.36
CA LEU A 84 -27.42 16.15 14.97
C LEU A 84 -27.22 16.14 13.45
N ASP A 85 -27.77 15.15 12.75
CA ASP A 85 -27.70 15.08 11.29
C ASP A 85 -28.43 16.26 10.62
N GLU A 86 -29.60 16.64 11.12
CA GLU A 86 -30.36 17.81 10.65
C GLU A 86 -29.58 19.12 10.89
N ALA A 87 -29.05 19.32 12.10
CA ALA A 87 -28.21 20.48 12.42
C ALA A 87 -26.96 20.54 11.52
N THR A 88 -26.35 19.39 11.24
CA THR A 88 -25.19 19.30 10.34
C THR A 88 -25.55 19.69 8.91
N LYS A 89 -26.74 19.30 8.41
CA LYS A 89 -27.24 19.72 7.08
C LYS A 89 -27.48 21.23 7.02
N VAL A 90 -28.10 21.81 8.05
CA VAL A 90 -28.27 23.27 8.14
C VAL A 90 -26.93 23.98 8.10
N CYS A 91 -25.96 23.49 8.88
CA CYS A 91 -24.60 24.03 8.91
C CYS A 91 -23.92 23.93 7.53
N GLN A 92 -24.10 22.81 6.82
CA GLN A 92 -23.60 22.66 5.45
C GLN A 92 -24.25 23.67 4.47
N THR A 93 -25.56 23.93 4.59
CA THR A 93 -26.24 24.96 3.78
C THR A 93 -25.66 26.35 4.07
N THR A 94 -25.47 26.71 5.34
CA THR A 94 -24.84 28.00 5.68
C THR A 94 -23.41 28.10 5.17
N ALA A 95 -22.63 27.00 5.18
CA ALA A 95 -21.30 26.97 4.58
C ALA A 95 -21.32 27.23 3.07
N LYS A 96 -22.29 26.66 2.33
CA LYS A 96 -22.48 26.94 0.90
C LYS A 96 -22.70 28.44 0.66
N SER A 97 -23.57 29.07 1.44
CA SER A 97 -23.80 30.51 1.34
C SER A 97 -22.55 31.33 1.62
N VAL A 98 -21.67 30.90 2.53
CA VAL A 98 -20.36 31.53 2.73
C VAL A 98 -19.49 31.42 1.48
N PHE A 99 -19.42 30.24 0.86
CA PHE A 99 -18.63 30.04 -0.36
C PHE A 99 -19.15 30.81 -1.58
N GLU A 100 -20.42 31.19 -1.59
CA GLU A 100 -21.04 31.99 -2.64
C GLU A 100 -20.68 33.49 -2.54
N GLN A 101 -20.18 33.96 -1.39
CA GLN A 101 -19.79 35.36 -1.19
C GLN A 101 -18.58 35.74 -2.06
N ASP A 102 -18.61 36.92 -2.70
CA ASP A 102 -17.55 37.38 -3.62
C ASP A 102 -16.14 37.32 -3.01
N LEU A 103 -15.99 37.76 -1.75
CA LEU A 103 -14.71 37.72 -1.04
C LEU A 103 -14.19 36.29 -0.86
N MET A 104 -15.08 35.34 -0.56
CA MET A 104 -14.74 33.93 -0.40
C MET A 104 -14.42 33.28 -1.74
N GLN A 105 -15.13 33.62 -2.81
CA GLN A 105 -14.82 33.14 -4.15
C GLN A 105 -13.43 33.61 -4.61
N ILE A 106 -13.08 34.87 -4.34
CA ILE A 106 -11.74 35.40 -4.60
C ILE A 106 -10.71 34.64 -3.76
N LEU A 107 -10.93 34.55 -2.44
CA LEU A 107 -10.02 33.86 -1.51
C LEU A 107 -9.73 32.41 -1.92
N LEU A 108 -10.71 31.70 -2.49
CA LEU A 108 -10.61 30.29 -2.90
C LEU A 108 -10.40 30.11 -4.41
N SER A 109 -9.86 31.14 -5.07
CA SER A 109 -9.46 31.09 -6.48
C SER A 109 -7.94 31.21 -6.66
N ASP A 110 -7.49 31.05 -7.88
CA ASP A 110 -6.13 31.35 -8.35
C ASP A 110 -5.80 32.85 -8.32
N LYS A 111 -6.82 33.72 -8.20
CA LYS A 111 -6.64 35.19 -8.13
C LYS A 111 -6.16 35.68 -6.77
N ASN A 112 -6.28 34.88 -5.72
CA ASN A 112 -5.82 35.27 -4.39
C ASN A 112 -4.31 35.10 -4.27
N ASP A 113 -3.60 36.18 -3.95
CA ASP A 113 -2.20 36.10 -3.55
C ASP A 113 -2.09 35.50 -2.13
N ASP A 114 -1.72 34.22 -2.07
CA ASP A 114 -1.49 33.49 -0.83
C ASP A 114 0.00 33.43 -0.42
N SER A 115 0.86 34.25 -1.05
CA SER A 115 2.32 34.18 -0.85
C SER A 115 2.76 34.31 0.61
N ASP A 116 2.15 35.24 1.34
CA ASP A 116 2.43 35.42 2.77
C ASP A 116 1.89 34.25 3.61
N LEU A 117 0.71 33.72 3.24
CA LEU A 117 0.06 32.62 3.97
C LEU A 117 0.87 31.33 3.86
N VAL A 118 1.35 31.01 2.66
CA VAL A 118 2.14 29.79 2.43
C VAL A 118 3.50 29.91 3.09
N THR A 119 4.14 31.09 3.03
CA THR A 119 5.42 31.35 3.69
C THR A 119 5.29 31.25 5.21
N PHE A 120 4.27 31.90 5.78
CA PHE A 120 3.96 31.79 7.21
C PHE A 120 3.74 30.34 7.64
N THR A 121 2.98 29.58 6.84
CA THR A 121 2.68 28.17 7.11
C THR A 121 3.96 27.35 7.24
N VAL A 122 4.89 27.48 6.30
CA VAL A 122 6.18 26.78 6.33
C VAL A 122 7.02 27.19 7.54
N LEU A 123 7.14 28.49 7.80
CA LEU A 123 7.89 29.01 8.95
C LEU A 123 7.36 28.42 10.26
N LYS A 124 6.02 28.39 10.41
CA LYS A 124 5.36 27.86 11.60
C LYS A 124 5.47 26.35 11.73
N GLN A 125 5.32 25.61 10.63
CA GLN A 125 5.48 24.14 10.63
C GLN A 125 6.92 23.70 10.93
N ALA A 126 7.91 24.39 10.38
CA ALA A 126 9.31 24.13 10.66
C ALA A 126 9.68 24.50 12.10
N GLY A 127 9.19 25.65 12.56
CA GLY A 127 9.57 26.27 13.83
C GLY A 127 10.91 26.99 13.73
N ALA A 128 10.98 28.18 14.33
CA ALA A 128 12.15 29.06 14.28
C ALA A 128 13.45 28.37 14.72
N LYS A 129 13.39 27.55 15.79
CA LYS A 129 14.52 26.78 16.29
C LYS A 129 15.12 25.82 15.26
N LYS A 130 14.30 25.08 14.52
CA LYS A 130 14.80 24.14 13.51
C LYS A 130 15.42 24.88 12.32
N LEU A 131 14.78 25.96 11.87
CA LEU A 131 15.28 26.79 10.77
C LEU A 131 16.62 27.45 11.14
N ALA A 132 16.72 28.04 12.34
CA ALA A 132 17.96 28.63 12.84
C ALA A 132 19.08 27.59 12.95
N SER A 133 18.76 26.41 13.52
CA SER A 133 19.70 25.29 13.59
C SER A 133 20.19 24.86 12.20
N TRP A 134 19.31 24.81 11.20
CA TRP A 134 19.68 24.48 9.83
C TRP A 134 20.69 25.48 9.23
N CYS A 135 20.49 26.78 9.47
CA CYS A 135 21.39 27.84 9.00
C CYS A 135 22.80 27.78 9.62
N THR A 136 23.01 27.00 10.70
CA THR A 136 24.35 26.79 11.27
C THR A 136 25.21 25.78 10.50
N ARG A 137 24.63 25.06 9.53
CA ARG A 137 25.31 23.96 8.80
C ARG A 137 26.29 24.43 7.73
N GLY A 138 26.17 25.67 7.25
CA GLY A 138 27.01 26.20 6.19
C GLY A 138 26.32 27.28 5.35
N GLN A 139 27.11 28.02 4.57
CA GLN A 139 26.60 29.07 3.69
C GLN A 139 25.70 28.52 2.58
N THR A 140 26.06 27.35 2.01
CA THR A 140 25.27 26.68 0.97
C THR A 140 23.90 26.29 1.51
N GLU A 141 23.83 25.52 2.60
CA GLU A 141 22.59 25.06 3.23
C GLU A 141 21.68 26.23 3.63
N THR A 142 22.28 27.31 4.13
CA THR A 142 21.57 28.55 4.48
C THR A 142 20.97 29.21 3.25
N SER A 143 21.78 29.42 2.20
CA SER A 143 21.32 30.03 0.96
C SER A 143 20.19 29.21 0.34
N GLU A 144 20.35 27.88 0.27
CA GLU A 144 19.35 27.02 -0.33
C GLU A 144 18.00 27.06 0.42
N LEU A 145 18.04 27.06 1.76
CA LEU A 145 16.84 27.22 2.57
C LEU A 145 16.21 28.62 2.37
N MET A 146 17.01 29.68 2.42
CA MET A 146 16.51 31.05 2.30
C MET A 146 15.95 31.36 0.91
N ASP A 147 16.56 30.82 -0.15
CA ASP A 147 16.03 30.92 -1.51
C ASP A 147 14.65 30.26 -1.61
N PHE A 148 14.48 29.07 -1.00
CA PHE A 148 13.19 28.41 -0.94
C PHE A 148 12.16 29.21 -0.13
N LEU A 149 12.53 29.70 1.06
CA LEU A 149 11.61 30.47 1.91
C LEU A 149 11.19 31.81 1.30
N LYS A 150 11.94 32.31 0.31
CA LYS A 150 11.62 33.54 -0.46
C LYS A 150 10.91 33.27 -1.78
N ASP A 151 10.62 32.01 -2.10
CA ASP A 151 9.94 31.61 -3.32
C ASP A 151 8.56 30.99 -3.00
N PRO A 152 7.50 31.81 -2.92
CA PRO A 152 6.15 31.33 -2.66
C PRO A 152 5.65 30.29 -3.67
N ALA A 153 6.13 30.30 -4.91
CA ALA A 153 5.72 29.31 -5.91
C ALA A 153 6.29 27.92 -5.58
N GLN A 154 7.56 27.85 -5.17
CA GLN A 154 8.16 26.60 -4.66
C GLN A 154 7.49 26.14 -3.37
N ILE A 155 7.16 27.07 -2.46
CA ILE A 155 6.45 26.72 -1.24
C ILE A 155 5.07 26.13 -1.55
N ARG A 156 4.32 26.74 -2.48
CA ARG A 156 3.02 26.21 -2.94
C ARG A 156 3.16 24.78 -3.45
N LEU A 157 4.15 24.50 -4.29
CA LEU A 157 4.43 23.16 -4.79
C LEU A 157 4.61 22.13 -3.66
N TYR A 158 5.28 22.52 -2.56
CA TYR A 158 5.47 21.65 -1.40
C TYR A 158 4.18 21.46 -0.60
N LEU A 159 3.42 22.54 -0.38
CA LEU A 159 2.19 22.51 0.43
C LEU A 159 1.01 21.84 -0.28
N GLN A 160 0.96 21.89 -1.61
CA GLN A 160 0.01 21.13 -2.46
C GLN A 160 0.04 19.63 -2.13
N ALA A 161 1.23 19.11 -1.85
CA ALA A 161 1.49 17.73 -1.45
C ALA A 161 1.50 17.50 0.07
N GLY A 162 1.05 18.48 0.87
CA GLY A 162 0.96 18.40 2.33
C GLY A 162 2.22 18.84 3.11
N GLY A 163 3.23 19.39 2.44
CA GLY A 163 4.44 19.91 3.08
C GLY A 163 5.44 18.85 3.54
N ALA A 164 6.60 19.30 4.01
CA ALA A 164 7.68 18.44 4.48
C ALA A 164 7.31 17.71 5.78
N ARG A 165 7.55 16.39 5.84
CA ARG A 165 7.26 15.58 7.04
C ARG A 165 7.98 16.16 8.25
N ASN A 166 7.25 16.33 9.35
CA ASN A 166 7.72 16.92 10.61
C ASN A 166 8.29 18.36 10.50
N GLY A 167 7.95 19.08 9.42
CA GLY A 167 8.45 20.43 9.17
C GLY A 167 9.94 20.49 8.81
N GLU A 168 10.54 19.38 8.37
CA GLU A 168 11.97 19.29 8.03
C GLU A 168 12.29 19.91 6.65
N TYR A 169 11.88 21.17 6.43
CA TYR A 169 11.95 21.85 5.14
C TYR A 169 13.37 22.01 4.60
N GLY A 170 14.36 22.32 5.45
CA GLY A 170 15.76 22.42 5.02
C GLY A 170 16.25 21.10 4.39
N ARG A 171 15.96 19.97 5.04
CA ARG A 171 16.32 18.64 4.52
C ARG A 171 15.51 18.27 3.28
N ALA A 172 14.23 18.61 3.22
CA ALA A 172 13.40 18.37 2.04
C ALA A 172 13.92 19.15 0.81
N VAL A 173 14.27 20.42 0.97
CA VAL A 173 14.88 21.24 -0.10
C VAL A 173 16.21 20.64 -0.56
N GLN A 174 17.07 20.22 0.38
CA GLN A 174 18.34 19.60 0.05
C GLN A 174 18.15 18.32 -0.79
N ILE A 175 17.26 17.40 -0.36
CA ILE A 175 16.99 16.14 -1.09
C ILE A 175 16.40 16.45 -2.48
N HIS A 176 15.40 17.32 -2.55
CA HIS A 176 14.74 17.64 -3.82
C HIS A 176 15.74 18.23 -4.82
N ARG A 177 16.54 19.22 -4.42
CA ARG A 177 17.57 19.81 -5.29
C ARG A 177 18.61 18.80 -5.71
N GLN A 178 19.04 17.92 -4.82
CA GLN A 178 19.98 16.84 -5.16
C GLN A 178 19.41 15.91 -6.24
N LEU A 179 18.16 15.48 -6.08
CA LEU A 179 17.48 14.60 -7.04
C LEU A 179 17.30 15.29 -8.40
N THR A 180 16.74 16.51 -8.42
CA THR A 180 16.49 17.25 -9.67
C THR A 180 17.78 17.56 -10.44
N ARG A 181 18.90 17.81 -9.74
CA ARG A 181 20.21 18.05 -10.37
C ARG A 181 20.86 16.77 -10.88
N SER A 182 20.75 15.68 -10.13
CA SER A 182 21.47 14.42 -10.44
C SER A 182 20.73 13.52 -11.42
N PHE A 183 19.39 13.60 -11.43
CA PHE A 183 18.50 12.73 -12.22
C PHE A 183 17.44 13.58 -12.96
N PRO A 184 17.85 14.42 -13.93
CA PRO A 184 16.91 15.28 -14.63
C PRO A 184 16.00 14.48 -15.58
N HIS A 185 14.71 14.40 -15.24
CA HIS A 185 13.68 13.75 -16.06
C HIS A 185 12.50 14.68 -16.41
N PRO A 186 12.74 15.85 -17.02
CA PRO A 186 11.70 16.88 -17.21
C PRO A 186 10.54 16.43 -18.12
N THR A 187 10.76 15.42 -18.96
CA THR A 187 9.73 14.84 -19.84
C THR A 187 8.95 13.71 -19.19
N ASN A 188 9.41 13.21 -18.03
CA ASN A 188 8.74 12.14 -17.29
C ASN A 188 8.09 12.70 -16.02
N ASP A 189 6.82 13.00 -16.18
CA ASP A 189 5.99 13.70 -15.21
C ASP A 189 5.87 12.94 -13.87
N VAL A 190 5.69 11.60 -13.88
CA VAL A 190 5.65 10.81 -12.64
C VAL A 190 7.00 10.72 -11.94
N ILE A 191 8.11 10.62 -12.68
CA ILE A 191 9.46 10.59 -12.07
C ILE A 191 9.77 11.94 -11.41
N THR A 192 9.35 13.04 -12.03
CA THR A 192 9.48 14.38 -11.42
C THR A 192 8.67 14.49 -10.13
N ARG A 193 7.41 14.01 -10.13
CA ARG A 193 6.60 13.94 -8.89
C ARG A 193 7.20 13.01 -7.83
N LEU A 194 7.79 11.89 -8.24
CA LEU A 194 8.43 10.93 -7.34
C LEU A 194 9.60 11.59 -6.59
N ALA A 195 10.42 12.41 -7.27
CA ALA A 195 11.52 13.13 -6.63
C ALA A 195 11.01 14.04 -5.50
N LEU A 196 9.92 14.79 -5.75
CA LEU A 196 9.31 15.63 -4.74
C LEU A 196 8.68 14.80 -3.60
N ALA A 197 7.99 13.69 -3.91
CA ALA A 197 7.40 12.83 -2.89
C ALA A 197 8.46 12.24 -1.95
N VAL A 198 9.58 11.75 -2.50
CA VAL A 198 10.74 11.28 -1.72
C VAL A 198 11.29 12.39 -0.84
N ALA A 199 11.48 13.59 -1.40
CA ALA A 199 12.02 14.71 -0.65
C ALA A 199 11.12 15.17 0.50
N LEU A 200 9.81 15.22 0.30
CA LEU A 200 8.85 15.63 1.31
C LEU A 200 8.63 14.57 2.40
N GLU A 201 8.73 13.31 2.04
CA GLU A 201 8.42 12.20 2.95
C GLU A 201 9.64 11.76 3.75
N LEU A 202 10.78 11.59 3.08
CA LEU A 202 12.02 11.05 3.65
C LEU A 202 13.01 12.17 4.05
N CYS A 203 12.57 13.43 4.11
CA CYS A 203 13.29 14.46 4.85
C CYS A 203 13.34 14.18 6.35
N SER A 204 12.33 13.47 6.88
CA SER A 204 12.35 12.89 8.21
C SER A 204 12.92 11.47 8.14
N PRO A 205 13.94 11.12 8.94
CA PRO A 205 14.51 9.77 8.93
C PRO A 205 13.48 8.66 9.14
N LEU A 206 13.52 7.64 8.29
CA LEU A 206 12.72 6.42 8.39
C LEU A 206 13.65 5.23 8.61
N THR A 207 13.42 4.45 9.66
CA THR A 207 14.21 3.23 9.93
C THR A 207 13.67 2.05 9.16
N ARG A 208 14.57 1.22 8.63
CA ARG A 208 14.26 -0.09 8.05
C ARG A 208 13.61 -0.99 9.11
N PHE A 209 12.60 -1.74 8.69
CA PHE A 209 11.89 -2.71 9.53
C PHE A 209 12.87 -3.63 10.26
N GLY A 210 12.67 -3.80 11.56
CA GLY A 210 13.51 -4.67 12.38
C GLY A 210 14.94 -4.16 12.66
N THR A 211 15.31 -2.94 12.25
CA THR A 211 16.66 -2.39 12.44
C THR A 211 16.64 -0.91 12.83
N THR A 212 17.82 -0.34 13.12
CA THR A 212 18.03 1.11 13.28
C THR A 212 18.60 1.76 12.02
N GLN A 213 18.85 1.00 10.95
CA GLN A 213 19.41 1.53 9.70
C GLN A 213 18.37 2.42 9.01
N LEU A 214 18.80 3.60 8.56
CA LEU A 214 17.92 4.54 7.87
C LEU A 214 17.73 4.15 6.40
N ILE A 215 16.53 4.40 5.88
CA ILE A 215 16.25 4.38 4.44
C ILE A 215 16.94 5.60 3.81
N ASP A 216 17.79 5.37 2.81
CA ASP A 216 18.40 6.44 2.04
C ASP A 216 17.40 7.00 1.03
N PRO A 217 17.08 8.32 1.05
CA PRO A 217 16.11 8.91 0.14
C PRO A 217 16.50 8.80 -1.34
N ILE A 218 17.79 8.95 -1.66
CA ILE A 218 18.28 8.93 -3.04
C ILE A 218 18.19 7.52 -3.60
N GLN A 219 18.63 6.52 -2.84
CA GLN A 219 18.51 5.11 -3.24
C GLN A 219 17.04 4.69 -3.36
N ARG A 220 16.15 5.21 -2.49
CA ARG A 220 14.71 4.96 -2.58
C ARG A 220 14.09 5.54 -3.85
N TYR A 221 14.49 6.75 -4.26
CA TYR A 221 14.10 7.33 -5.54
C TYR A 221 14.55 6.45 -6.71
N ILE A 222 15.84 6.10 -6.76
CA ILE A 222 16.43 5.27 -7.83
C ILE A 222 15.71 3.92 -7.92
N HIS A 223 15.40 3.29 -6.79
CA HIS A 223 14.68 2.01 -6.76
C HIS A 223 13.32 2.09 -7.49
N TYR A 224 12.49 3.09 -7.15
CA TYR A 224 11.17 3.23 -7.75
C TYR A 224 11.23 3.75 -9.19
N GLU A 225 12.18 4.63 -9.50
CA GLU A 225 12.45 5.05 -10.87
C GLU A 225 12.78 3.86 -11.77
N GLN A 226 13.75 3.04 -11.37
CA GLN A 226 14.16 1.85 -12.12
C GLN A 226 12.99 0.87 -12.26
N ALA A 227 12.30 0.55 -11.15
CA ALA A 227 11.14 -0.33 -11.18
C ALA A 227 10.04 0.19 -12.13
N TYR A 228 9.82 1.51 -12.19
CA TYR A 228 8.88 2.12 -13.12
C TYR A 228 9.35 1.99 -14.59
N LEU A 229 10.61 2.34 -14.88
CA LEU A 229 11.19 2.27 -16.23
C LEU A 229 11.27 0.84 -16.77
N PHE A 230 11.50 -0.15 -15.90
CA PHE A 230 11.46 -1.57 -16.24
C PHE A 230 10.03 -2.13 -16.32
N GLY A 231 9.02 -1.38 -15.85
CA GLY A 231 7.61 -1.78 -15.92
C GLY A 231 7.20 -2.79 -14.85
N GLU A 232 7.89 -2.79 -13.70
CA GLU A 232 7.63 -3.66 -12.55
C GLU A 232 6.54 -3.12 -11.60
N LEU A 233 6.18 -1.85 -11.72
CA LEU A 233 5.14 -1.21 -10.90
C LEU A 233 3.75 -1.34 -11.53
N ASP A 234 2.70 -1.24 -10.69
CA ASP A 234 1.31 -1.25 -11.14
C ASP A 234 1.06 -0.10 -12.14
N PRO A 235 0.25 -0.31 -13.19
CA PRO A 235 -0.06 0.72 -14.18
C PRO A 235 -0.60 2.03 -13.62
N ALA A 236 -1.24 1.99 -12.44
CA ALA A 236 -1.72 3.18 -11.76
C ALA A 236 -0.59 4.12 -11.32
N PHE A 237 0.63 3.62 -11.14
CA PHE A 237 1.78 4.38 -10.62
C PHE A 237 2.01 5.69 -11.37
N GLN A 238 1.94 5.67 -12.69
CA GLN A 238 2.17 6.85 -13.55
C GLN A 238 1.18 8.00 -13.30
N HIS A 239 0.03 7.70 -12.72
CA HIS A 239 -1.06 8.66 -12.52
C HIS A 239 -1.14 9.23 -11.11
N PHE A 240 -0.33 8.71 -10.18
CA PHE A 240 -0.31 9.20 -8.81
C PHE A 240 0.29 10.60 -8.74
N GLN A 241 -0.35 11.46 -7.93
CA GLN A 241 0.20 12.75 -7.59
C GLN A 241 1.25 12.61 -6.49
N VAL A 242 1.92 13.69 -6.15
CA VAL A 242 2.95 13.71 -5.10
C VAL A 242 2.34 13.23 -3.79
N TRP A 243 1.12 13.67 -3.47
CA TRP A 243 0.37 13.24 -2.28
C TRP A 243 0.20 11.72 -2.18
N GLU A 244 -0.19 11.02 -3.26
CA GLU A 244 -0.26 9.55 -3.25
C GLU A 244 1.12 8.91 -3.18
N LEU A 245 2.09 9.39 -3.96
CA LEU A 245 3.44 8.81 -4.04
C LEU A 245 4.15 8.82 -2.67
N ARG A 246 3.84 9.78 -1.79
CA ARG A 246 4.31 9.77 -0.40
C ARG A 246 3.92 8.50 0.36
N GLY A 247 2.71 7.98 0.14
CA GLY A 247 2.21 6.72 0.71
C GLY A 247 2.76 5.45 0.05
N VAL A 248 3.62 5.61 -0.97
CA VAL A 248 4.42 4.53 -1.58
C VAL A 248 5.83 4.54 -0.98
N VAL A 249 6.50 5.69 -1.01
CA VAL A 249 7.94 5.80 -0.69
C VAL A 249 8.24 5.68 0.81
N ASP A 250 7.23 5.91 1.67
CA ASP A 250 7.25 5.70 3.13
C ASP A 250 7.27 4.21 3.55
N SER A 251 7.71 3.29 2.68
CA SER A 251 7.91 1.89 3.06
C SER A 251 9.14 1.74 3.96
N ASP A 252 8.95 1.10 5.11
CA ASP A 252 10.01 0.67 6.04
C ASP A 252 10.72 -0.61 5.57
N ALA A 253 10.27 -1.24 4.48
CA ALA A 253 11.05 -2.28 3.81
C ALA A 253 12.30 -1.70 3.15
N SER A 254 13.34 -2.50 3.02
CA SER A 254 14.50 -2.16 2.20
C SER A 254 14.22 -2.20 0.71
N ASN A 255 15.10 -1.60 -0.09
CA ASN A 255 14.97 -1.65 -1.55
C ASN A 255 15.11 -3.09 -2.08
N GLU A 256 15.96 -3.88 -1.44
CA GLU A 256 16.13 -5.31 -1.76
C GLU A 256 14.86 -6.10 -1.41
N GLU A 257 14.24 -5.85 -0.25
CA GLU A 257 12.98 -6.49 0.12
C GLU A 257 11.81 -6.07 -0.78
N LEU A 258 11.75 -4.81 -1.23
CA LEU A 258 10.73 -4.36 -2.19
C LEU A 258 10.87 -5.07 -3.53
N GLY A 259 12.11 -5.23 -4.04
CA GLY A 259 12.39 -6.02 -5.24
C GLY A 259 12.03 -7.49 -5.06
N TRP A 260 12.50 -8.09 -3.96
CA TRP A 260 12.17 -9.46 -3.58
C TRP A 260 10.65 -9.67 -3.48
N GLY A 261 9.90 -8.75 -2.87
CA GLY A 261 8.45 -8.86 -2.73
C GLY A 261 7.73 -8.95 -4.08
N ARG A 262 8.18 -8.18 -5.07
CA ARG A 262 7.65 -8.26 -6.44
C ARG A 262 7.93 -9.62 -7.06
N GLU A 263 9.19 -10.04 -7.04
CA GLU A 263 9.64 -11.30 -7.64
C GLU A 263 9.01 -12.53 -6.96
N CYS A 264 9.03 -12.56 -5.63
CA CYS A 264 8.40 -13.60 -4.82
C CYS A 264 6.92 -13.77 -5.18
N LEU A 265 6.15 -12.69 -5.25
CA LEU A 265 4.73 -12.79 -5.55
C LEU A 265 4.50 -13.26 -7.00
N LEU A 266 5.28 -12.77 -7.96
CA LEU A 266 5.17 -13.15 -9.36
C LEU A 266 5.53 -14.64 -9.58
N ASN A 267 6.54 -15.15 -8.87
CA ASN A 267 6.93 -16.56 -8.91
C ASN A 267 5.92 -17.47 -8.20
N PHE A 268 5.46 -17.06 -7.01
CA PHE A 268 4.68 -17.94 -6.14
C PHE A 268 3.18 -17.89 -6.41
N ARG A 269 2.60 -16.69 -6.57
CA ARG A 269 1.16 -16.44 -6.75
C ARG A 269 0.89 -15.43 -7.87
N PRO A 270 1.25 -15.76 -9.13
CA PRO A 270 0.98 -14.89 -10.27
C PRO A 270 -0.53 -14.59 -10.42
N ASP A 271 -1.41 -15.48 -9.97
CA ASP A 271 -2.85 -15.24 -9.92
C ASP A 271 -3.26 -14.06 -9.03
N ILE A 272 -2.53 -13.82 -7.93
CA ILE A 272 -2.73 -12.66 -7.05
C ILE A 272 -2.08 -11.40 -7.64
N ALA A 273 -0.86 -11.54 -8.20
CA ALA A 273 -0.15 -10.42 -8.81
C ALA A 273 -0.92 -9.81 -10.00
N PHE A 274 -1.58 -10.66 -10.77
CA PHE A 274 -2.32 -10.29 -11.97
C PHE A 274 -3.85 -10.27 -11.78
N SER A 275 -4.32 -10.37 -10.54
CA SER A 275 -5.75 -10.36 -10.22
C SER A 275 -6.43 -9.09 -10.75
N ASN A 276 -7.65 -9.21 -11.28
CA ASN A 276 -8.47 -8.04 -11.64
C ASN A 276 -9.21 -7.43 -10.45
N ASP A 277 -9.12 -8.03 -9.26
CA ASP A 277 -9.72 -7.48 -8.05
C ASP A 277 -8.87 -6.31 -7.53
N PRO A 278 -9.34 -5.05 -7.67
CA PRO A 278 -8.54 -3.90 -7.30
C PRO A 278 -8.38 -3.75 -5.77
N LYS A 279 -9.26 -4.38 -4.97
CA LYS A 279 -9.16 -4.40 -3.51
C LYS A 279 -8.09 -5.37 -3.04
N TRP A 280 -8.00 -6.54 -3.68
CA TRP A 280 -7.19 -7.66 -3.20
C TRP A 280 -5.92 -7.95 -4.01
N ARG A 281 -5.75 -7.37 -5.20
CA ARG A 281 -4.50 -7.48 -5.98
C ARG A 281 -3.29 -7.20 -5.07
N TYR A 282 -2.26 -8.04 -5.17
CA TYR A 282 -1.07 -8.04 -4.30
C TYR A 282 -1.32 -8.47 -2.84
N CYS A 283 -2.27 -7.87 -2.14
CA CYS A 283 -2.43 -8.09 -0.70
C CYS A 283 -3.25 -9.35 -0.32
N GLU A 284 -3.92 -10.02 -1.27
CA GLU A 284 -4.61 -11.30 -1.02
C GLU A 284 -3.63 -12.37 -0.50
N ILE A 285 -2.32 -12.24 -0.79
CA ILE A 285 -1.29 -13.15 -0.28
C ILE A 285 -1.30 -13.20 1.25
N VAL A 286 -1.72 -12.13 1.92
CA VAL A 286 -1.87 -12.11 3.38
C VAL A 286 -2.97 -13.06 3.84
N ARG A 287 -4.06 -13.20 3.09
CA ARG A 287 -5.16 -14.11 3.43
C ARG A 287 -4.85 -15.55 3.07
N SER A 288 -4.14 -15.78 1.98
CA SER A 288 -3.85 -17.13 1.52
C SER A 288 -2.60 -17.74 2.13
N ASP A 289 -1.53 -16.96 2.33
CA ASP A 289 -0.19 -17.50 2.58
C ASP A 289 0.55 -16.80 3.73
N VAL A 290 -0.08 -15.88 4.47
CA VAL A 290 0.42 -15.46 5.79
C VAL A 290 -0.47 -16.14 6.82
N THR A 291 0.03 -17.14 7.55
CA THR A 291 -0.81 -17.89 8.50
C THR A 291 -1.22 -17.01 9.69
N TYR A 292 -2.49 -17.07 10.12
CA TYR A 292 -2.95 -16.38 11.33
C TYR A 292 -2.50 -17.12 12.60
N LYS A 293 -1.31 -16.78 13.11
CA LYS A 293 -0.72 -17.38 14.33
C LYS A 293 0.15 -16.37 15.07
N ALA A 294 0.73 -16.76 16.20
CA ALA A 294 1.82 -15.98 16.79
C ALA A 294 2.99 -15.94 15.80
N PRO A 295 3.57 -14.75 15.51
CA PRO A 295 4.62 -14.64 14.51
C PRO A 295 5.88 -15.37 14.96
N GLU A 296 6.50 -16.10 14.04
CA GLU A 296 7.74 -16.81 14.26
C GLU A 296 8.91 -16.03 13.63
N TRP A 297 9.75 -15.42 14.48
CA TRP A 297 10.94 -14.68 14.07
C TRP A 297 12.17 -15.57 14.21
N TYR A 298 12.63 -16.13 13.09
CA TYR A 298 13.67 -17.16 13.10
C TYR A 298 15.07 -16.63 12.78
N LYS A 299 15.19 -15.37 12.36
CA LYS A 299 16.48 -14.70 12.14
C LYS A 299 16.42 -13.23 12.56
N SER A 300 17.58 -12.67 12.86
CA SER A 300 17.76 -11.24 13.14
C SER A 300 18.57 -10.61 12.00
N PRO A 301 18.20 -9.40 11.52
CA PRO A 301 17.04 -8.61 11.93
C PRO A 301 15.70 -9.21 11.45
N ARG A 302 14.58 -8.68 11.97
CA ARG A 302 13.24 -9.01 11.46
C ARG A 302 13.11 -8.54 10.02
N SER A 303 12.44 -9.32 9.18
CA SER A 303 12.28 -9.06 7.75
C SER A 303 10.92 -9.54 7.26
N TYR A 304 10.48 -9.07 6.08
CA TYR A 304 9.14 -9.42 5.57
C TYR A 304 8.99 -10.89 5.18
N ASP A 305 10.06 -11.56 4.78
CA ASP A 305 10.05 -13.01 4.52
C ASP A 305 9.69 -13.84 5.77
N GLN A 306 10.06 -13.34 6.96
CA GLN A 306 9.71 -13.98 8.22
C GLN A 306 8.22 -13.82 8.54
N ILE A 307 7.58 -12.73 8.11
CA ILE A 307 6.14 -12.58 8.24
C ILE A 307 5.41 -13.53 7.29
N LEU A 308 5.89 -13.65 6.04
CA LEU A 308 5.29 -14.57 5.07
C LEU A 308 5.37 -16.01 5.56
N SER A 309 6.57 -16.48 5.90
CA SER A 309 6.82 -17.85 6.35
C SER A 309 6.25 -18.12 7.75
N GLY A 310 6.56 -17.23 8.70
CA GLY A 310 6.27 -17.37 10.13
C GLY A 310 4.88 -16.90 10.55
N GLY A 311 4.10 -16.31 9.65
CA GLY A 311 2.75 -15.83 9.92
C GLY A 311 2.67 -14.66 10.90
N GLY A 312 1.46 -14.38 11.36
CA GLY A 312 1.22 -13.35 12.37
C GLY A 312 -0.26 -13.05 12.59
N LYS A 313 -0.56 -12.28 13.65
CA LYS A 313 -1.90 -11.73 13.91
C LYS A 313 -2.10 -10.42 13.13
N CYS A 314 -3.07 -9.59 13.54
CA CYS A 314 -3.45 -8.36 12.85
C CYS A 314 -2.27 -7.43 12.50
N GLY A 315 -1.31 -7.23 13.41
CA GLY A 315 -0.12 -6.37 13.19
C GLY A 315 0.75 -6.82 12.01
N PRO A 316 1.49 -7.94 12.12
CA PRO A 316 2.34 -8.43 11.05
C PRO A 316 1.62 -8.60 9.71
N ARG A 317 0.36 -9.07 9.73
CA ARG A 317 -0.47 -9.20 8.52
C ARG A 317 -0.71 -7.86 7.82
N ALA A 318 -1.08 -6.83 8.59
CA ALA A 318 -1.23 -5.47 8.05
C ALA A 318 0.11 -4.89 7.56
N TRP A 319 1.22 -5.17 8.25
CA TRP A 319 2.54 -4.74 7.82
C TRP A 319 2.94 -5.38 6.49
N TYR A 320 2.78 -6.70 6.34
CA TYR A 320 3.07 -7.40 5.08
C TYR A 320 2.18 -6.93 3.94
N GLY A 321 0.88 -6.74 4.20
CA GLY A 321 -0.05 -6.25 3.20
C GLY A 321 0.29 -4.83 2.70
N ARG A 322 0.76 -3.95 3.60
CA ARG A 322 1.29 -2.63 3.19
C ARG A 322 2.57 -2.75 2.39
N PHE A 323 3.51 -3.55 2.88
CA PHE A 323 4.77 -3.83 2.20
C PHE A 323 4.55 -4.29 0.76
N ILE A 324 3.72 -5.31 0.54
CA ILE A 324 3.54 -5.87 -0.80
C ILE A 324 2.79 -4.90 -1.73
N CYS A 325 1.87 -4.07 -1.22
CA CYS A 325 1.28 -3.01 -2.05
C CYS A 325 2.32 -1.98 -2.48
N LYS A 326 3.14 -1.50 -1.53
CA LYS A 326 4.21 -0.53 -1.80
C LYS A 326 5.30 -1.10 -2.71
N ALA A 327 5.59 -2.40 -2.65
CA ALA A 327 6.51 -3.09 -3.55
C ALA A 327 6.11 -2.94 -5.02
N PHE A 328 4.80 -2.95 -5.32
CA PHE A 328 4.24 -2.72 -6.65
C PHE A 328 3.85 -1.25 -6.91
N GLY A 329 4.27 -0.31 -6.07
CA GLY A 329 4.01 1.11 -6.26
C GLY A 329 2.58 1.55 -5.90
N ILE A 330 1.80 0.72 -5.21
CA ILE A 330 0.45 1.11 -4.76
C ILE A 330 0.54 1.80 -3.39
N PRO A 331 -0.01 3.01 -3.25
CA PRO A 331 0.04 3.73 -1.99
C PRO A 331 -0.89 3.11 -0.96
N THR A 332 -0.43 3.15 0.28
CA THR A 332 -1.20 2.70 1.44
C THR A 332 -1.29 3.81 2.47
N TRP A 333 -2.34 3.78 3.27
CA TRP A 333 -2.44 4.63 4.45
C TRP A 333 -2.40 3.72 5.67
N GLY A 334 -1.69 4.14 6.71
CA GLY A 334 -1.69 3.38 7.95
C GLY A 334 -3.09 3.38 8.56
N VAL A 335 -3.48 2.27 9.18
CA VAL A 335 -4.82 2.13 9.77
C VAL A 335 -4.70 1.41 11.11
N LYS A 336 -5.14 2.06 12.18
CA LYS A 336 -5.35 1.44 13.49
C LYS A 336 -6.84 1.32 13.76
N GLN A 337 -7.19 0.30 14.54
CA GLN A 337 -8.52 0.07 15.11
C GLN A 337 -8.33 -0.23 16.60
N VAL A 338 -9.38 -0.05 17.41
CA VAL A 338 -9.30 -0.41 18.84
C VAL A 338 -8.99 -1.91 18.95
N GLY A 339 -7.88 -2.25 19.62
CA GLY A 339 -7.43 -3.64 19.79
C GLY A 339 -6.90 -4.35 18.53
N HIS A 340 -6.90 -3.70 17.36
CA HIS A 340 -6.54 -4.34 16.09
C HIS A 340 -5.71 -3.43 15.18
N ALA A 341 -4.78 -4.03 14.42
CA ALA A 341 -4.14 -3.37 13.30
C ALA A 341 -4.89 -3.71 12.00
N ALA A 342 -4.99 -2.72 11.12
CA ALA A 342 -5.68 -2.82 9.85
C ALA A 342 -4.79 -2.24 8.75
N MET A 343 -5.23 -2.35 7.51
CA MET A 343 -4.59 -1.64 6.39
C MET A 343 -5.63 -1.12 5.42
N SER A 344 -5.31 0.02 4.80
CA SER A 344 -5.99 0.52 3.62
C SER A 344 -5.00 0.70 2.48
N ARG A 345 -5.55 0.75 1.27
CA ARG A 345 -4.80 1.04 0.04
C ARG A 345 -5.65 1.85 -0.92
N TRP A 346 -4.98 2.46 -1.87
CA TRP A 346 -5.62 3.01 -3.04
C TRP A 346 -6.09 1.90 -4.00
N THR A 347 -7.23 2.12 -4.64
CA THR A 347 -7.75 1.26 -5.70
C THR A 347 -8.35 2.12 -6.81
N THR A 348 -8.59 1.53 -7.98
CA THR A 348 -9.29 2.20 -9.10
C THR A 348 -10.73 2.61 -8.76
N LYS A 349 -11.29 2.13 -7.64
CA LYS A 349 -12.61 2.50 -7.11
C LYS A 349 -12.52 3.47 -5.92
N GLY A 350 -11.33 4.04 -5.67
CA GLY A 350 -11.03 4.86 -4.50
C GLY A 350 -10.35 4.09 -3.38
N TRP A 351 -10.04 4.79 -2.29
CA TRP A 351 -9.39 4.21 -1.12
C TRP A 351 -10.33 3.26 -0.37
N THR A 352 -9.79 2.13 0.11
CA THR A 352 -10.58 1.13 0.84
C THR A 352 -9.75 0.44 1.92
N THR A 353 -10.42 -0.08 2.94
CA THR A 353 -9.82 -1.00 3.93
C THR A 353 -9.81 -2.42 3.36
N CYS A 354 -8.66 -3.10 3.45
CA CYS A 354 -8.52 -4.49 2.99
C CYS A 354 -8.60 -5.46 4.17
N LEU A 355 -7.75 -5.24 5.18
CA LEU A 355 -7.74 -6.03 6.41
C LEU A 355 -8.30 -5.17 7.54
N GLY A 356 -9.25 -5.71 8.30
CA GLY A 356 -9.95 -5.01 9.37
C GLY A 356 -11.32 -4.46 8.93
N ALA A 357 -11.98 -3.73 9.83
CA ALA A 357 -13.28 -3.11 9.57
C ALA A 357 -13.18 -1.83 8.71
N ASP A 358 -14.33 -1.28 8.31
CA ASP A 358 -14.45 -0.06 7.48
C ASP A 358 -13.85 1.19 8.14
N PHE A 359 -13.62 2.24 7.33
CA PHE A 359 -13.01 3.51 7.73
C PHE A 359 -13.65 4.17 8.97
N LYS A 360 -14.95 3.96 9.21
CA LYS A 360 -15.67 4.46 10.40
C LYS A 360 -15.10 3.99 11.73
N TRP A 361 -14.36 2.88 11.73
CA TRP A 361 -13.73 2.30 12.92
C TRP A 361 -12.23 2.55 13.00
N THR A 362 -11.70 3.39 12.11
CA THR A 362 -10.25 3.49 11.91
C THR A 362 -9.70 4.87 12.21
N TYR A 363 -8.41 4.92 12.54
CA TYR A 363 -7.66 6.16 12.72
C TYR A 363 -6.17 5.96 12.44
N TRP A 364 -5.47 7.04 12.12
CA TRP A 364 -4.01 7.07 11.96
C TRP A 364 -3.49 8.49 12.15
N GLU A 365 -2.33 8.65 12.80
CA GLU A 365 -1.65 9.96 12.96
C GLU A 365 -2.56 11.12 13.41
N GLY A 366 -3.46 10.86 14.37
CA GLY A 366 -4.36 11.89 14.91
C GLY A 366 -5.52 12.29 13.98
N ARG A 367 -5.84 11.43 13.01
CA ARG A 367 -6.91 11.60 12.04
C ARG A 367 -7.83 10.38 11.99
N SER A 368 -9.14 10.59 11.85
CA SER A 368 -10.09 9.49 11.65
C SER A 368 -10.05 8.97 10.21
N GLY A 369 -10.43 7.71 10.02
CA GLY A 369 -10.57 7.14 8.67
C GLY A 369 -11.65 7.80 7.83
N LEU A 370 -12.72 8.31 8.46
CA LEU A 370 -13.76 9.05 7.75
C LEU A 370 -13.24 10.40 7.23
N ASP A 371 -12.41 11.10 8.00
CA ASP A 371 -11.76 12.32 7.53
C ASP A 371 -10.79 12.03 6.37
N PHE A 372 -10.03 10.94 6.45
CA PHE A 372 -9.17 10.49 5.35
C PHE A 372 -9.98 10.17 4.09
N GLN A 373 -11.02 9.36 4.23
CA GLN A 373 -11.92 9.02 3.12
C GLN A 373 -12.53 10.29 2.50
N LEU A 374 -12.98 11.23 3.33
CA LEU A 374 -13.57 12.48 2.88
C LEU A 374 -12.56 13.35 2.08
N GLU A 375 -11.31 13.46 2.52
CA GLU A 375 -10.27 14.14 1.74
C GLU A 375 -10.03 13.45 0.39
N THR A 376 -9.92 12.12 0.38
CA THR A 376 -9.67 11.40 -0.88
C THR A 376 -10.80 11.60 -1.89
N GLN A 377 -12.05 11.65 -1.43
CA GLN A 377 -13.21 11.94 -2.27
C GLN A 377 -13.19 13.38 -2.78
N ALA A 378 -12.86 14.35 -1.93
CA ALA A 378 -12.75 15.75 -2.33
C ALA A 378 -11.63 15.99 -3.36
N ARG A 379 -10.44 15.37 -3.16
CA ARG A 379 -9.34 15.40 -4.15
C ARG A 379 -9.79 14.82 -5.48
N TYR A 380 -10.50 13.69 -5.44
CA TYR A 380 -11.01 13.04 -6.64
C TYR A 380 -12.01 13.91 -7.42
N THR A 381 -12.97 14.54 -6.74
CA THR A 381 -13.91 15.50 -7.37
C THR A 381 -13.16 16.63 -8.10
N LEU A 382 -11.98 17.02 -7.61
CA LEU A 382 -11.14 18.04 -8.21
C LEU A 382 -10.14 17.47 -9.23
N ASN A 383 -10.46 16.32 -9.84
CA ASN A 383 -9.62 15.61 -10.82
C ASN A 383 -8.20 15.30 -10.30
N ASN A 384 -8.03 15.14 -8.99
CA ASN A 384 -6.74 15.02 -8.32
C ASN A 384 -5.77 16.20 -8.62
N SER A 385 -6.29 17.37 -8.97
CA SER A 385 -5.47 18.58 -9.12
C SER A 385 -5.01 19.07 -7.74
N GLU A 386 -3.72 18.93 -7.44
CA GLU A 386 -3.18 19.35 -6.13
C GLU A 386 -3.27 20.87 -5.93
N SER A 387 -3.11 21.66 -7.01
CA SER A 387 -3.29 23.12 -6.96
C SER A 387 -4.72 23.52 -6.65
N THR A 388 -5.69 22.92 -7.34
CA THR A 388 -7.11 23.20 -7.11
C THR A 388 -7.55 22.74 -5.72
N TYR A 389 -7.01 21.61 -5.23
CA TYR A 389 -7.27 21.18 -3.86
C TYR A 389 -6.68 22.15 -2.83
N LEU A 390 -5.46 22.66 -3.06
CA LEU A 390 -4.88 23.71 -2.23
C LEU A 390 -5.79 24.95 -2.21
N GLU A 391 -6.18 25.46 -3.36
CA GLU A 391 -7.00 26.67 -3.48
C GLU A 391 -8.36 26.53 -2.81
N LYS A 392 -9.05 25.42 -3.04
CA LYS A 392 -10.43 25.23 -2.58
C LYS A 392 -10.54 24.75 -1.15
N VAL A 393 -9.62 23.90 -0.69
CA VAL A 393 -9.73 23.21 0.60
C VAL A 393 -8.54 23.52 1.50
N ALA A 394 -7.32 23.18 1.09
CA ALA A 394 -6.19 23.24 2.02
C ALA A 394 -5.88 24.68 2.45
N ARG A 395 -6.18 25.70 1.62
CA ARG A 395 -6.06 27.12 1.99
C ARG A 395 -6.90 27.48 3.21
N LEU A 396 -8.12 26.95 3.33
CA LEU A 396 -8.94 27.11 4.53
C LEU A 396 -8.26 26.47 5.75
N GLU A 397 -7.64 25.29 5.57
CA GLU A 397 -6.86 24.63 6.64
C GLU A 397 -5.61 25.43 7.01
N LEU A 398 -4.92 26.06 6.03
CA LEU A 398 -3.77 26.93 6.28
C LEU A 398 -4.18 28.18 7.07
N ILE A 399 -5.34 28.76 6.77
CA ILE A 399 -5.89 29.87 7.54
C ILE A 399 -6.30 29.42 8.95
N GLY A 400 -6.89 28.24 9.11
CA GLY A 400 -7.13 27.64 10.43
C GLY A 400 -5.83 27.46 11.22
N TYR A 401 -4.78 26.96 10.55
CA TYR A 401 -3.46 26.82 11.14
C TYR A 401 -2.83 28.15 11.54
N LEU A 402 -2.99 29.22 10.74
CA LEU A 402 -2.59 30.59 11.09
C LEU A 402 -3.24 31.06 12.41
N ASN A 403 -4.51 30.72 12.60
CA ASN A 403 -5.32 31.12 13.76
C ASN A 403 -5.23 30.16 14.96
N ASP A 404 -4.32 29.18 14.92
CA ASP A 404 -4.13 28.20 16.00
C ASP A 404 -5.41 27.39 16.30
N GLU A 405 -6.25 27.16 15.28
CA GLU A 405 -7.51 26.43 15.41
C GLU A 405 -7.30 24.93 15.67
N ASP A 406 -8.21 24.32 16.44
CA ASP A 406 -8.19 22.89 16.73
C ASP A 406 -8.54 22.04 15.51
N THR A 407 -7.50 21.65 14.76
CA THR A 407 -7.62 20.76 13.60
C THR A 407 -7.81 19.29 14.00
N ARG A 408 -7.20 18.86 15.12
CA ARG A 408 -7.14 17.44 15.47
C ARG A 408 -8.52 16.93 15.89
N SER A 409 -9.23 17.65 16.75
CA SER A 409 -10.55 17.21 17.19
C SER A 409 -11.54 17.19 16.03
N ILE A 410 -11.50 18.19 15.15
CA ILE A 410 -12.35 18.22 13.95
C ILE A 410 -12.05 17.03 13.02
N ARG A 411 -10.77 16.73 12.73
CA ARG A 411 -10.40 15.58 11.88
C ARG A 411 -10.69 14.22 12.53
N MET A 412 -10.74 14.15 13.86
CA MET A 412 -11.09 12.92 14.57
C MET A 412 -12.60 12.68 14.64
N GLN A 413 -13.39 13.74 14.81
CA GLN A 413 -14.83 13.62 15.11
C GLN A 413 -15.72 13.99 13.91
N LEU A 414 -15.20 14.72 12.93
CA LEU A 414 -15.95 15.33 11.83
C LEU A 414 -17.09 16.25 12.29
N ILE A 415 -16.91 16.86 13.47
CA ILE A 415 -17.82 17.82 14.08
C ILE A 415 -17.21 19.22 13.94
N PRO A 416 -17.92 20.18 13.30
CA PRO A 416 -17.47 21.56 13.21
C PRO A 416 -17.55 22.25 14.58
N THR A 417 -16.78 23.32 14.78
CA THR A 417 -16.88 24.19 15.96
C THR A 417 -16.76 25.66 15.57
N ALA A 418 -17.45 26.53 16.31
CA ALA A 418 -17.35 27.98 16.09
C ALA A 418 -15.97 28.56 16.43
N SER A 419 -15.25 27.94 17.38
CA SER A 419 -13.89 28.35 17.77
C SER A 419 -12.81 27.94 16.75
N ALA A 420 -13.12 27.01 15.86
CA ALA A 420 -12.26 26.60 14.75
C ALA A 420 -13.01 26.81 13.43
N TYR A 421 -13.34 28.07 13.16
CA TYR A 421 -14.19 28.49 12.04
C TYR A 421 -13.64 28.03 10.69
N TRP A 422 -12.37 28.31 10.40
CA TRP A 422 -11.76 28.02 9.10
C TRP A 422 -11.59 26.53 8.86
N THR A 423 -11.18 25.80 9.89
CA THR A 423 -11.07 24.34 9.87
C THR A 423 -12.44 23.69 9.69
N SER A 424 -13.48 24.24 10.33
CA SER A 424 -14.87 23.79 10.15
C SER A 424 -15.37 24.07 8.75
N LEU A 425 -15.02 25.22 8.18
CA LEU A 425 -15.35 25.58 6.81
C LEU A 425 -14.63 24.63 5.82
N ALA A 426 -13.36 24.30 6.05
CA ALA A 426 -12.61 23.29 5.27
C ALA A 426 -13.25 21.89 5.33
N LEU A 427 -13.75 21.48 6.51
CA LEU A 427 -14.52 20.24 6.66
C LEU A 427 -15.76 20.27 5.76
N PHE A 428 -16.57 21.33 5.80
CA PHE A 428 -17.77 21.42 4.98
C PHE A 428 -17.47 21.55 3.50
N GLN A 429 -16.39 22.23 3.10
CA GLN A 429 -15.98 22.26 1.70
C GLN A 429 -15.72 20.85 1.18
N ARG A 430 -15.02 20.00 1.95
CA ARG A 430 -14.84 18.60 1.57
C ARG A 430 -16.15 17.81 1.52
N LYS A 431 -17.08 18.04 2.46
CA LYS A 431 -18.43 17.44 2.44
C LYS A 431 -19.23 17.87 1.19
N ILE A 432 -19.17 19.14 0.82
CA ILE A 432 -19.84 19.68 -0.37
C ILE A 432 -19.23 19.11 -1.64
N LEU A 433 -17.90 19.09 -1.77
CA LEU A 433 -17.22 18.50 -2.93
C LEU A 433 -17.53 17.01 -3.10
N ARG A 434 -17.67 16.27 -2.01
CA ARG A 434 -18.13 14.87 -2.05
C ARG A 434 -19.55 14.77 -2.63
N ASP A 435 -20.45 15.67 -2.25
CA ASP A 435 -21.87 15.64 -2.66
C ASP A 435 -22.10 16.05 -4.13
N VAL A 436 -21.16 16.77 -4.74
CA VAL A 436 -21.20 17.14 -6.18
C VAL A 436 -21.04 15.91 -7.11
N GLN A 437 -20.62 14.77 -6.55
CA GLN A 437 -20.37 13.45 -7.16
C GLN A 437 -20.55 13.39 -8.70
N GLN A 438 -19.45 13.61 -9.43
CA GLN A 438 -19.33 13.05 -10.78
C GLN A 438 -19.20 11.52 -10.66
N SER A 439 -19.82 10.78 -11.59
CA SER A 439 -19.50 9.37 -11.79
C SER A 439 -17.99 9.22 -11.88
N LEU A 440 -17.41 8.33 -11.05
CA LEU A 440 -15.99 7.98 -11.13
C LEU A 440 -15.62 7.89 -12.61
N PRO A 441 -14.63 8.64 -13.15
CA PRO A 441 -13.99 8.24 -14.38
C PRO A 441 -13.65 6.77 -14.26
N THR A 442 -14.49 5.98 -14.93
CA THR A 442 -14.16 4.66 -15.41
C THR A 442 -12.78 4.82 -16.04
N GLN A 443 -11.92 3.83 -15.86
CA GLN A 443 -10.70 3.69 -16.66
C GLN A 443 -9.42 4.39 -16.13
N TYR A 444 -8.91 3.89 -15.00
CA TYR A 444 -7.50 3.50 -14.99
C TYR A 444 -7.36 2.10 -15.60
N PHE A 445 -7.81 1.92 -16.85
CA PHE A 445 -7.45 0.75 -17.66
C PHE A 445 -6.25 1.13 -18.53
N ALA A 446 -5.16 1.56 -17.91
CA ALA A 446 -3.89 1.66 -18.61
C ALA A 446 -3.20 0.31 -18.52
N THR A 447 -2.88 -0.29 -19.67
CA THR A 447 -2.10 -1.52 -19.76
C THR A 447 -0.63 -1.22 -19.47
N SER A 448 -0.17 -1.46 -18.23
CA SER A 448 1.27 -1.43 -17.93
C SER A 448 2.03 -2.45 -18.78
N ARG A 449 3.36 -2.36 -18.81
CA ARG A 449 4.16 -3.51 -19.29
C ARG A 449 3.88 -4.77 -18.51
N THR A 450 3.53 -4.72 -17.22
CA THR A 450 2.99 -5.88 -16.49
C THR A 450 1.70 -6.40 -17.13
N ALA A 451 0.78 -5.53 -17.57
CA ALA A 451 -0.42 -5.92 -18.32
C ALA A 451 -0.14 -6.40 -19.75
N LYS A 452 0.91 -5.87 -20.39
CA LYS A 452 1.43 -6.37 -21.68
C LYS A 452 2.18 -7.69 -21.52
N SER A 453 2.89 -7.90 -20.42
CA SER A 453 3.49 -9.17 -19.99
C SER A 453 2.37 -10.15 -19.63
N ILE A 454 1.27 -9.72 -18.99
CA ILE A 454 0.05 -10.51 -18.83
C ILE A 454 -0.51 -10.90 -20.22
N GLN A 455 -0.60 -9.98 -21.18
CA GLN A 455 -1.03 -10.29 -22.55
C GLN A 455 -0.05 -11.19 -23.31
N HIS A 456 1.26 -11.02 -23.11
CA HIS A 456 2.32 -11.80 -23.76
C HIS A 456 2.48 -13.19 -23.13
N LEU A 457 2.28 -13.32 -21.82
CA LEU A 457 2.18 -14.58 -21.09
C LEU A 457 0.91 -15.34 -21.49
N ARG A 458 -0.22 -14.64 -21.70
CA ARG A 458 -1.43 -15.22 -22.33
C ARG A 458 -1.22 -15.63 -23.79
N GLY A 459 -0.25 -15.02 -24.47
CA GLY A 459 0.12 -15.27 -25.87
C GLY A 459 1.20 -16.34 -26.06
N TYR A 460 1.80 -16.86 -24.99
CA TYR A 460 2.72 -17.99 -25.10
C TYR A 460 1.94 -19.22 -25.59
N PRO A 461 2.41 -19.94 -26.61
CA PRO A 461 1.73 -21.15 -27.07
C PRO A 461 1.56 -22.10 -25.89
N ARG A 462 0.31 -22.48 -25.63
CA ARG A 462 -0.03 -23.57 -24.72
C ARG A 462 0.50 -24.84 -25.38
N GLY A 463 1.77 -25.14 -25.13
CA GLY A 463 2.37 -26.38 -25.59
C GLY A 463 1.55 -27.52 -24.99
N ASN A 464 0.70 -28.14 -25.78
CA ASN A 464 -0.05 -29.36 -25.44
C ASN A 464 0.87 -30.59 -25.40
N VAL A 465 2.17 -30.41 -25.14
CA VAL A 465 3.13 -31.49 -25.13
C VAL A 465 3.26 -31.98 -23.70
N MET A 466 2.78 -33.20 -23.45
CA MET A 466 2.80 -33.86 -22.13
C MET A 466 4.22 -34.04 -21.58
N VAL A 467 5.23 -34.15 -22.44
CA VAL A 467 6.64 -34.38 -22.10
C VAL A 467 7.54 -33.78 -23.20
N GLY A 468 8.48 -32.91 -22.86
CA GLY A 468 9.52 -32.44 -23.78
C GLY A 468 10.86 -33.08 -23.42
N ALA A 469 11.56 -33.68 -24.38
CA ALA A 469 12.92 -34.17 -24.18
C ALA A 469 13.94 -33.15 -24.67
N ASP A 470 14.95 -32.82 -23.86
CA ASP A 470 16.13 -32.10 -24.32
C ASP A 470 17.03 -33.08 -25.09
N ILE A 471 17.09 -32.87 -26.40
CA ILE A 471 17.76 -33.75 -27.37
C ILE A 471 19.28 -33.79 -27.14
N LEU A 472 19.87 -32.75 -26.53
CA LEU A 472 21.33 -32.66 -26.36
C LEU A 472 21.86 -33.53 -25.22
N ASN A 473 21.10 -33.67 -24.12
CA ASN A 473 21.59 -34.33 -22.90
C ASN A 473 20.74 -35.52 -22.45
N GLY A 474 19.59 -35.77 -23.09
CA GLY A 474 18.69 -36.86 -22.72
C GLY A 474 17.77 -36.55 -21.54
N THR A 475 17.84 -35.34 -21.00
CA THR A 475 16.99 -34.90 -19.89
C THR A 475 15.55 -34.81 -20.36
N VAL A 476 14.66 -35.50 -19.64
CA VAL A 476 13.23 -35.43 -19.86
C VAL A 476 12.64 -34.34 -18.97
N ILE A 477 11.97 -33.37 -19.59
CA ILE A 477 11.29 -32.27 -18.90
C ILE A 477 9.79 -32.53 -18.95
N ILE A 478 9.22 -32.75 -17.77
CA ILE A 478 7.78 -32.88 -17.59
C ILE A 478 7.24 -31.52 -17.14
N PRO A 479 6.36 -30.87 -17.92
CA PRO A 479 5.78 -29.59 -17.54
C PRO A 479 4.83 -29.75 -16.35
N ALA A 480 4.60 -28.67 -15.59
CA ALA A 480 3.63 -28.67 -14.49
C ALA A 480 2.17 -28.99 -14.90
N ALA A 481 1.84 -28.88 -16.18
CA ALA A 481 0.54 -29.23 -16.75
C ALA A 481 0.68 -29.54 -18.25
N PRO A 482 -0.20 -30.37 -18.84
CA PRO A 482 -1.30 -31.09 -18.20
C PRO A 482 -0.83 -32.26 -17.32
N THR A 483 -1.66 -32.65 -16.34
CA THR A 483 -1.45 -33.85 -15.52
C THR A 483 -2.53 -34.90 -15.84
N CYS A 484 -2.26 -36.18 -15.60
CA CYS A 484 -3.27 -37.24 -15.72
C CYS A 484 -4.33 -37.11 -14.62
N TYR A 485 -3.91 -36.81 -13.40
CA TYR A 485 -4.81 -36.52 -12.29
C TYR A 485 -4.20 -35.50 -11.31
N PRO A 486 -4.97 -34.50 -10.86
CA PRO A 486 -6.26 -34.12 -11.41
C PRO A 486 -6.07 -33.40 -12.78
N PRO A 487 -6.86 -33.73 -13.81
CA PRO A 487 -6.71 -33.09 -15.12
C PRO A 487 -7.14 -31.62 -15.12
N ASN A 488 -7.87 -31.19 -14.09
CA ASN A 488 -8.38 -29.84 -13.89
C ASN A 488 -8.11 -29.35 -12.47
N GLU A 489 -8.28 -28.05 -12.23
CA GLU A 489 -8.10 -27.46 -10.90
C GLU A 489 -9.02 -28.10 -9.85
N THR A 490 -8.51 -28.20 -8.63
CA THR A 490 -9.24 -28.66 -7.45
C THR A 490 -9.16 -27.63 -6.34
N LYS A 491 -9.75 -27.92 -5.18
CA LYS A 491 -9.62 -27.04 -3.99
C LYS A 491 -8.17 -26.90 -3.50
N THR A 492 -7.31 -27.87 -3.79
CA THR A 492 -5.93 -27.91 -3.30
C THR A 492 -4.87 -27.79 -4.39
N ILE A 493 -5.27 -27.85 -5.67
CA ILE A 493 -4.37 -27.80 -6.82
C ILE A 493 -4.89 -26.78 -7.85
N LYS A 494 -4.04 -25.82 -8.25
CA LYS A 494 -4.33 -24.86 -9.33
C LYS A 494 -3.27 -24.91 -10.42
N PHE A 495 -3.65 -24.54 -11.64
CA PHE A 495 -2.77 -24.50 -12.82
C PHE A 495 -2.64 -23.06 -13.32
N LEU A 496 -1.63 -22.37 -12.82
CA LEU A 496 -1.43 -20.94 -13.04
C LEU A 496 -0.55 -20.70 -14.28
N ASP A 497 -0.75 -19.56 -14.95
CA ASP A 497 0.22 -19.09 -15.94
C ASP A 497 1.48 -18.61 -15.22
N SER A 498 2.65 -19.10 -15.67
CA SER A 498 3.93 -18.77 -15.04
C SER A 498 4.60 -17.59 -15.73
N ILE A 499 5.27 -16.72 -14.97
CA ILE A 499 6.08 -15.63 -15.54
C ILE A 499 7.28 -16.12 -16.35
N LEU A 500 7.70 -17.38 -16.15
CA LEU A 500 8.74 -18.05 -16.94
C LEU A 500 8.21 -18.66 -18.24
N GLY A 501 6.92 -18.46 -18.55
CA GLY A 501 6.24 -19.09 -19.67
C GLY A 501 5.62 -20.45 -19.33
N GLY A 502 4.59 -20.82 -20.09
CA GLY A 502 3.80 -22.02 -19.85
C GLY A 502 3.05 -21.99 -18.52
N LYS A 503 2.77 -23.17 -17.96
CA LYS A 503 2.07 -23.33 -16.68
C LYS A 503 3.03 -23.52 -15.50
N GLN A 504 2.53 -23.22 -14.31
CA GLN A 504 3.02 -23.70 -13.02
C GLN A 504 1.86 -24.29 -12.23
N LEU A 505 2.16 -25.29 -11.41
CA LEU A 505 1.22 -25.90 -10.49
C LEU A 505 1.33 -25.21 -9.14
N LEU A 506 0.22 -24.81 -8.53
CA LEU A 506 0.17 -24.39 -7.13
C LEU A 506 -0.55 -25.47 -6.31
N MET A 507 0.16 -26.11 -5.38
CA MET A 507 -0.40 -26.96 -4.35
C MET A 507 -0.70 -26.12 -3.11
N ILE A 508 -1.97 -25.76 -2.90
CA ILE A 508 -2.43 -24.90 -1.78
C ILE A 508 -2.32 -25.63 -0.43
N GLY A 509 -2.36 -26.96 -0.44
CA GLY A 509 -2.23 -27.82 0.73
C GLY A 509 -2.00 -29.26 0.32
N SER A 510 -2.47 -30.20 1.13
CA SER A 510 -2.34 -31.63 0.85
C SER A 510 -3.02 -32.03 -0.47
N GLY A 511 -2.35 -32.89 -1.22
CA GLY A 511 -2.85 -33.37 -2.50
C GLY A 511 -1.81 -34.22 -3.22
N TYR A 512 -2.18 -34.70 -4.41
CA TYR A 512 -1.26 -35.41 -5.28
C TYR A 512 -1.53 -35.08 -6.74
N ILE A 513 -0.48 -35.18 -7.54
CA ILE A 513 -0.51 -35.08 -8.99
C ILE A 513 0.03 -36.37 -9.60
N THR A 514 -0.48 -36.77 -10.76
CA THR A 514 0.03 -37.91 -11.52
C THR A 514 0.35 -37.54 -12.96
N TYR A 515 1.44 -38.09 -13.48
CA TYR A 515 1.84 -38.01 -14.87
C TYR A 515 1.93 -39.41 -15.45
N GLY A 516 1.38 -39.60 -16.64
CA GLY A 516 1.59 -40.79 -17.46
C GLY A 516 2.79 -40.55 -18.38
N LEU A 517 3.79 -41.41 -18.30
CA LEU A 517 5.03 -41.30 -19.04
C LEU A 517 5.13 -42.49 -20.02
N PRO A 518 5.16 -42.24 -21.34
CA PRO A 518 5.43 -43.29 -22.32
C PRO A 518 6.89 -43.71 -22.24
N LEU A 519 7.18 -45.02 -22.26
CA LEU A 519 8.53 -45.56 -22.12
C LEU A 519 9.46 -45.18 -23.29
N ASP A 520 8.91 -44.93 -24.48
CA ASP A 520 9.69 -44.46 -25.63
C ASP A 520 10.43 -43.15 -25.33
N GLY A 521 9.82 -42.29 -24.50
CA GLY A 521 10.40 -41.03 -24.03
C GLY A 521 11.44 -41.19 -22.91
N LEU A 522 11.62 -42.40 -22.37
CA LEU A 522 12.56 -42.75 -21.30
C LEU A 522 13.60 -43.77 -21.79
N SER A 523 13.87 -43.82 -23.09
CA SER A 523 14.72 -44.84 -23.73
C SER A 523 16.23 -44.71 -23.48
N GLN A 524 16.70 -43.63 -22.87
CA GLN A 524 18.14 -43.34 -22.74
C GLN A 524 18.81 -43.97 -21.51
N SER A 525 18.05 -44.27 -20.46
CA SER A 525 18.52 -44.95 -19.25
C SER A 525 17.35 -45.69 -18.61
N ARG A 526 17.65 -46.62 -17.69
CA ARG A 526 16.65 -47.20 -16.78
C ARG A 526 16.61 -46.48 -15.44
N GLU A 527 17.69 -45.78 -15.09
CA GLU A 527 17.82 -44.99 -13.89
C GLU A 527 17.90 -43.52 -14.24
N TYR A 528 17.11 -42.71 -13.56
CA TYR A 528 17.06 -41.27 -13.73
C TYR A 528 17.21 -40.58 -12.40
N SER A 529 17.90 -39.45 -12.44
CA SER A 529 17.93 -38.48 -11.37
C SER A 529 16.69 -37.59 -11.47
N LEU A 530 15.75 -37.73 -10.54
CA LEU A 530 14.52 -36.96 -10.48
C LEU A 530 14.71 -35.70 -9.66
N GLN A 531 14.37 -34.56 -10.25
CA GLN A 531 14.40 -33.24 -9.60
C GLN A 531 13.12 -32.46 -9.92
N LEU A 532 12.67 -31.64 -8.97
CA LEU A 532 11.55 -30.72 -9.17
C LEU A 532 12.05 -29.29 -9.06
N ARG A 533 11.61 -28.43 -9.98
CA ARG A 533 11.80 -26.98 -9.83
C ARG A 533 10.64 -26.40 -9.03
N VAL A 534 10.92 -25.95 -7.81
CA VAL A 534 9.91 -25.54 -6.82
C VAL A 534 10.09 -24.09 -6.38
N CYS A 535 9.00 -23.50 -5.89
CA CYS A 535 8.96 -22.19 -5.25
C CYS A 535 8.13 -22.30 -3.97
N THR A 536 8.75 -21.92 -2.85
CA THR A 536 8.29 -22.13 -1.48
C THR A 536 8.47 -20.87 -0.66
N VAL A 537 7.43 -20.51 0.09
CA VAL A 537 7.44 -19.34 0.98
C VAL A 537 7.36 -19.73 2.46
N HIS A 538 7.12 -21.00 2.75
CA HIS A 538 7.05 -21.57 4.08
C HIS A 538 8.25 -22.46 4.38
N ARG A 539 8.63 -22.52 5.65
CA ARG A 539 9.69 -23.38 6.17
C ARG A 539 9.08 -24.67 6.74
N HIS A 540 9.94 -25.67 6.93
CA HIS A 540 9.57 -26.96 7.53
C HIS A 540 8.49 -27.70 6.73
N GLU A 541 8.68 -27.74 5.41
CA GLU A 541 7.84 -28.55 4.52
C GLU A 541 8.17 -30.03 4.70
N GLU A 542 7.14 -30.87 4.76
CA GLU A 542 7.31 -32.32 4.68
C GLU A 542 7.77 -32.72 3.27
N PRO A 543 8.68 -33.70 3.14
CA PRO A 543 9.15 -34.17 1.84
C PRO A 543 8.00 -34.62 0.93
N PHE A 544 8.20 -34.50 -0.39
CA PHE A 544 7.30 -35.15 -1.35
C PHE A 544 7.44 -36.66 -1.24
N ALA A 545 6.30 -37.35 -1.15
CA ALA A 545 6.24 -38.79 -1.40
C ALA A 545 6.04 -39.02 -2.89
N VAL A 546 7.05 -39.58 -3.54
CA VAL A 546 7.05 -39.91 -4.97
C VAL A 546 6.81 -41.40 -5.13
N THR A 547 5.82 -41.76 -5.93
CA THR A 547 5.52 -43.15 -6.27
C THR A 547 5.63 -43.32 -7.78
N ILE A 548 6.41 -44.31 -8.21
CA ILE A 548 6.58 -44.67 -9.62
C ILE A 548 5.99 -46.06 -9.80
N THR A 549 4.94 -46.15 -10.60
CA THR A 549 4.21 -47.41 -10.84
C THR A 549 4.36 -47.80 -12.31
N SER A 550 4.90 -48.98 -12.56
CA SER A 550 5.07 -49.53 -13.91
C SER A 550 3.94 -50.51 -14.24
N PHE A 551 3.40 -50.45 -15.46
CA PHE A 551 2.27 -51.27 -15.90
C PHE A 551 2.64 -52.21 -17.06
N THR A 552 2.07 -53.41 -17.06
CA THR A 552 2.13 -54.35 -18.19
C THR A 552 1.19 -53.93 -19.32
N ALA A 553 1.28 -54.58 -20.49
CA ALA A 553 0.38 -54.35 -21.62
C ALA A 553 -1.11 -54.52 -21.29
N ASN A 554 -1.43 -55.34 -20.28
CA ASN A 554 -2.79 -55.61 -19.84
C ASN A 554 -3.29 -54.60 -18.78
N GLY A 555 -2.45 -53.65 -18.37
CA GLY A 555 -2.76 -52.64 -17.34
C GLY A 555 -2.51 -53.10 -15.90
N ASP A 556 -1.94 -54.28 -15.70
CA ASP A 556 -1.58 -54.78 -14.37
C ASP A 556 -0.35 -54.05 -13.82
N VAL A 557 -0.36 -53.73 -12.52
CA VAL A 557 0.82 -53.18 -11.83
C VAL A 557 1.91 -54.24 -11.78
N LYS A 558 3.07 -53.95 -12.36
CA LYS A 558 4.23 -54.84 -12.38
C LYS A 558 5.20 -54.55 -11.24
N ASP A 559 5.47 -53.27 -11.02
CA ASP A 559 6.44 -52.80 -10.04
C ASP A 559 6.00 -51.42 -9.51
N GLU A 560 6.30 -51.16 -8.24
CA GLU A 560 6.03 -49.89 -7.57
C GLU A 560 7.23 -49.49 -6.71
N GLN A 561 7.84 -48.37 -7.05
CA GLN A 561 8.92 -47.76 -6.28
C GLN A 561 8.39 -46.54 -5.52
N GLN A 562 8.89 -46.35 -4.30
CA GLN A 562 8.65 -45.13 -3.53
C GLN A 562 9.97 -44.41 -3.24
N ALA A 563 9.93 -43.09 -3.30
CA ALA A 563 11.04 -42.20 -3.01
C ALA A 563 10.55 -40.99 -2.22
N SER A 564 11.45 -40.38 -1.45
CA SER A 564 11.18 -39.16 -0.68
C SER A 564 12.06 -38.04 -1.21
N ILE A 565 11.49 -36.86 -1.47
CA ILE A 565 12.24 -35.69 -1.95
C ILE A 565 12.07 -34.52 -1.00
N ASP A 566 13.17 -34.13 -0.35
CA ASP A 566 13.20 -32.96 0.51
C ASP A 566 12.85 -31.68 -0.25
N ILE A 567 12.05 -30.83 0.38
CA ILE A 567 11.58 -29.57 -0.21
C ILE A 567 12.42 -28.41 0.34
N PRO A 568 13.21 -27.71 -0.50
CA PRO A 568 14.00 -26.57 -0.05
C PRO A 568 13.12 -25.37 0.32
N TYR A 569 13.58 -24.55 1.26
CA TYR A 569 13.02 -23.23 1.52
C TYR A 569 13.68 -22.20 0.60
N THR A 570 12.94 -21.73 -0.39
CA THR A 570 13.44 -20.91 -1.51
C THR A 570 13.12 -19.43 -1.36
N MET A 571 12.40 -19.05 -0.29
CA MET A 571 11.96 -17.66 -0.04
C MET A 571 11.18 -17.06 -1.23
N GLY A 572 10.39 -17.86 -1.95
CA GLY A 572 9.61 -17.38 -3.10
C GLY A 572 10.38 -17.29 -4.43
N MET A 573 11.63 -17.75 -4.46
CA MET A 573 12.42 -17.89 -5.69
C MET A 573 12.25 -19.29 -6.27
N TRP A 574 12.57 -19.48 -7.55
CA TRP A 574 12.63 -20.82 -8.12
C TRP A 574 13.96 -21.48 -7.82
N ASP A 575 13.92 -22.69 -7.28
CA ASP A 575 15.10 -23.52 -7.02
C ASP A 575 14.80 -25.00 -7.35
N GLU A 576 15.84 -25.82 -7.45
CA GLU A 576 15.72 -27.25 -7.71
C GLU A 576 15.80 -28.05 -6.41
N THR A 577 14.98 -29.09 -6.30
CA THR A 577 15.15 -30.09 -5.23
C THR A 577 16.47 -30.84 -5.43
N LYS A 578 16.99 -31.42 -4.34
CA LYS A 578 18.08 -32.38 -4.44
C LYS A 578 17.65 -33.56 -5.33
N PRO A 579 18.55 -34.06 -6.18
CA PRO A 579 18.25 -35.21 -7.03
C PRO A 579 17.99 -36.47 -6.21
N VAL A 580 16.98 -37.26 -6.62
CA VAL A 580 16.73 -38.60 -6.09
C VAL A 580 16.73 -39.60 -7.24
N LEU A 581 17.50 -40.68 -7.07
CA LEU A 581 17.59 -41.74 -8.07
C LEU A 581 16.30 -42.54 -8.08
N VAL A 582 15.76 -42.74 -9.28
CA VAL A 582 14.53 -43.50 -9.52
C VAL A 582 14.70 -44.38 -10.74
N THR A 583 14.01 -45.52 -10.73
CA THR A 583 14.09 -46.52 -11.80
C THR A 583 12.77 -46.55 -12.55
N PHE A 584 12.84 -46.45 -13.88
CA PHE A 584 11.67 -46.48 -14.75
C PHE A 584 11.66 -47.77 -15.58
N GLY A 585 10.75 -48.69 -15.21
CA GLY A 585 10.38 -49.87 -16.02
C GLY A 585 11.32 -51.09 -15.95
N GLY A 586 10.74 -52.27 -16.22
CA GLY A 586 11.43 -53.52 -16.53
C GLY A 586 11.16 -53.96 -17.98
N PHE A 587 11.78 -55.06 -18.45
CA PHE A 587 11.67 -55.53 -19.86
C PHE A 587 10.23 -55.76 -20.38
N GLU A 588 9.24 -55.93 -19.49
CA GLU A 588 7.83 -56.21 -19.83
C GLU A 588 6.89 -55.01 -19.61
N SER A 589 7.39 -53.86 -19.15
CA SER A 589 6.58 -52.67 -18.90
C SER A 589 6.28 -51.94 -20.21
N VAL A 590 5.07 -51.38 -20.35
CA VAL A 590 4.69 -50.57 -21.54
C VAL A 590 4.38 -49.11 -21.21
N SER A 591 4.10 -48.79 -19.94
CA SER A 591 3.85 -47.42 -19.49
C SER A 591 4.20 -47.25 -18.01
N VAL A 592 4.51 -46.01 -17.61
CA VAL A 592 4.84 -45.68 -16.22
C VAL A 592 3.99 -44.51 -15.75
N GLN A 593 3.55 -44.55 -14.50
CA GLN A 593 2.93 -43.43 -13.82
C GLN A 593 3.87 -42.86 -12.75
N LEU A 594 4.11 -41.56 -12.81
CA LEU A 594 4.78 -40.79 -11.76
C LEU A 594 3.73 -40.07 -10.93
N LYS A 595 3.59 -40.42 -9.65
CA LYS A 595 2.73 -39.77 -8.69
C LYS A 595 3.56 -38.99 -7.68
N ILE A 596 3.25 -37.72 -7.48
CA ILE A 596 3.87 -36.87 -6.46
C ILE A 596 2.79 -36.48 -5.45
N THR A 597 2.99 -36.85 -4.18
CA THR A 597 2.06 -36.58 -3.08
C THR A 597 2.72 -35.65 -2.08
N ARG A 598 1.95 -34.67 -1.57
CA ARG A 598 2.37 -33.75 -0.52
C ARG A 598 1.34 -33.71 0.60
N GLN A 599 1.82 -33.67 1.85
CA GLN A 599 1.01 -33.41 3.03
C GLN A 599 1.40 -32.04 3.61
N SER A 600 0.49 -31.06 3.56
CA SER A 600 0.76 -29.74 4.11
C SER A 600 -0.53 -28.92 4.26
N SER A 601 -0.46 -27.91 5.14
CA SER A 601 -1.49 -26.87 5.26
C SER A 601 -1.12 -25.57 4.53
N GLN A 602 0.06 -25.53 3.89
CA GLN A 602 0.65 -24.34 3.30
C GLN A 602 0.80 -24.48 1.77
N GLY A 603 0.95 -23.35 1.08
CA GLY A 603 1.11 -23.32 -0.38
C GLY A 603 2.54 -23.64 -0.86
N LEU A 604 2.66 -24.31 -2.01
CA LEU A 604 3.92 -24.54 -2.74
C LEU A 604 3.66 -24.52 -4.26
N SER A 605 4.57 -23.93 -5.02
CA SER A 605 4.51 -23.93 -6.49
C SER A 605 5.55 -24.88 -7.12
N ILE A 606 5.18 -25.59 -8.19
CA ILE A 606 6.06 -26.47 -8.99
C ILE A 606 6.02 -25.98 -10.44
N LYS A 607 7.20 -25.76 -11.05
CA LYS A 607 7.31 -25.31 -12.45
C LYS A 607 7.39 -26.46 -13.43
N GLU A 608 8.22 -27.45 -13.12
CA GLU A 608 8.56 -28.58 -13.97
C GLU A 608 9.26 -29.68 -13.15
N ILE A 609 9.28 -30.88 -13.70
CA ILE A 609 10.02 -32.03 -13.18
C ILE A 609 11.07 -32.40 -14.24
N LYS A 610 12.30 -32.65 -13.80
CA LYS A 610 13.42 -33.08 -14.63
C LYS A 610 13.79 -34.50 -14.29
N LEU A 611 13.94 -35.33 -15.32
CA LEU A 611 14.53 -36.67 -15.22
C LEU A 611 15.83 -36.65 -16.02
N VAL A 612 16.96 -36.63 -15.32
CA VAL A 612 18.28 -36.64 -15.95
C VAL A 612 18.77 -38.09 -16.03
N PRO A 613 19.12 -38.63 -17.21
CA PRO A 613 19.65 -39.99 -17.32
C PRO A 613 20.87 -40.17 -16.39
N PHE A 614 20.83 -41.19 -15.55
CA PHE A 614 21.99 -41.57 -14.75
C PHE A 614 23.07 -42.14 -15.69
N LYS A 615 24.26 -41.55 -15.65
CA LYS A 615 25.45 -42.05 -16.36
C LYS A 615 26.42 -42.52 -15.29
N GLU A 616 26.75 -43.80 -15.30
CA GLU A 616 27.80 -44.38 -14.45
C GLU A 616 29.15 -43.69 -14.62
#